data_AF-A0AAD5X7T8-F1
#
_entry.id   AF-A0AAD5X7T8-F1
#
_cell.length_a   1.000
_cell.length_b   1.000
_cell.length_c   1.000
_cell.angle_alpha   90.00
_cell.angle_beta   90.00
_cell.angle_gamma   90.00
#
_symmetry.space_group_name_H-M   'P 1'
#
loop_
_entity.id
_entity.type
_entity.pdbx_description
1 polymer ?
#
loop_
_entity_poly.entity_id
_entity_poly.type
_entity_poly.pdbx_seq_one_letter_code
_entity_poly.pdbx_strand_id
1 'polypeptide(L)'
;MREYKLSCPAATKRLLEIGVPATVEHATTDTSGMGGSAKYIAETVQLFITLMDSLKLNLVAKDQIHPQLGDLIQSINKVSGLPPDYEGKAKIRDWLITLNKMKFVLFP
;
A
#
# COMPACT_ATOMS: atom_id res chain seq x y z
N MET A 1 21.49 -34.79 -17.98
CA MET A 1 20.97 -34.34 -19.30
C MET A 1 21.35 -35.24 -20.48
N ARG A 2 22.44 -36.01 -20.44
CA ARG A 2 22.83 -36.91 -21.55
C ARG A 2 22.01 -38.20 -21.63
N GLU A 3 21.41 -38.62 -20.52
CA GLU A 3 20.66 -39.87 -20.36
C GLU A 3 19.24 -39.82 -20.97
N TYR A 4 18.67 -38.62 -21.14
CA TYR A 4 17.32 -38.41 -21.70
C TYR A 4 17.29 -37.56 -22.98
N LYS A 5 18.45 -37.28 -23.60
CA LYS A 5 18.61 -36.41 -24.81
C LYS A 5 17.87 -35.06 -24.75
N LEU A 6 17.59 -34.55 -23.56
CA LEU A 6 16.97 -33.23 -23.36
C LEU A 6 18.04 -32.14 -23.45
N SER A 7 18.10 -31.46 -24.61
CA SER A 7 18.87 -30.23 -24.76
C SER A 7 17.99 -29.07 -24.31
N CYS A 8 18.15 -28.62 -23.07
CA CYS A 8 17.48 -27.43 -22.55
C CYS A 8 18.52 -26.45 -22.02
N PRO A 9 19.11 -25.62 -22.90
CA PRO A 9 20.16 -24.67 -22.53
C PRO A 9 19.74 -23.73 -21.39
N ALA A 10 18.46 -23.34 -21.37
CA ALA A 10 17.91 -22.49 -20.30
C ALA A 10 17.88 -23.19 -18.93
N ALA A 11 17.56 -24.49 -18.89
CA ALA A 11 17.59 -25.25 -17.65
C ALA A 11 19.02 -25.49 -17.16
N THR A 12 19.96 -25.73 -18.07
CA THR A 12 21.40 -25.85 -17.75
C THR A 12 21.90 -24.56 -17.11
N LYS A 13 21.66 -23.41 -17.76
CA LYS A 13 22.06 -22.10 -17.27
C LYS A 13 21.49 -21.83 -15.87
N ARG A 14 20.19 -22.07 -15.67
CA ARG A 14 19.55 -21.83 -14.37
C ARG A 14 20.04 -22.78 -13.26
N LEU A 15 20.11 -24.07 -13.53
CA LEU A 15 20.36 -25.09 -12.49
C LEU A 15 21.84 -25.33 -12.21
N LEU A 16 22.70 -25.17 -13.21
CA LEU A 16 24.13 -25.52 -13.10
C LEU A 16 25.04 -24.29 -13.02
N GLU A 17 24.67 -23.18 -13.68
CA GLU A 17 25.51 -21.97 -13.68
C GLU A 17 25.03 -20.94 -12.64
N ILE A 18 23.72 -20.67 -12.60
CA ILE A 18 23.15 -19.63 -11.74
C ILE A 18 22.86 -20.15 -10.32
N GLY A 19 22.40 -21.40 -10.18
CA GLY A 19 22.26 -22.10 -8.90
C GLY A 19 21.19 -21.55 -7.93
N VAL A 20 20.53 -20.44 -8.28
CA VAL A 20 19.45 -19.84 -7.51
C VAL A 20 18.15 -19.75 -8.33
N PRO A 21 16.97 -19.74 -7.69
CA PRO A 21 15.70 -19.56 -8.41
C PRO A 21 15.69 -18.25 -9.19
N ALA A 22 15.09 -18.25 -10.39
CA ALA A 22 15.00 -17.05 -11.24
C ALA A 22 14.26 -15.89 -10.56
N THR A 23 13.41 -16.16 -9.58
CA THR A 23 12.75 -15.15 -8.73
C THR A 23 13.72 -14.37 -7.87
N VAL A 24 14.92 -14.91 -7.58
CA VAL A 24 16.01 -14.25 -6.86
C VAL A 24 16.88 -13.46 -7.84
N GLU A 25 17.19 -14.03 -9.00
CA GLU A 25 18.00 -13.37 -10.05
C GLU A 25 17.26 -12.17 -10.67
N HIS A 26 15.98 -12.33 -10.98
CA HIS A 26 15.13 -11.30 -11.60
C HIS A 26 14.32 -10.51 -10.56
N ALA A 27 14.67 -10.59 -9.28
CA ALA A 27 13.92 -9.93 -8.22
C ALA A 27 13.91 -8.40 -8.33
N THR A 28 14.87 -7.79 -9.04
CA THR A 28 15.17 -6.36 -8.84
C THR A 28 15.52 -5.52 -10.07
N THR A 29 15.48 -6.03 -11.30
CA THR A 29 15.92 -5.21 -12.44
C THR A 29 14.89 -4.16 -12.90
N ASP A 30 13.59 -4.33 -12.64
CA ASP A 30 12.55 -3.40 -13.14
C ASP A 30 11.70 -2.70 -12.04
N THR A 31 12.03 -2.86 -10.75
CA THR A 31 11.15 -2.44 -9.64
C THR A 31 11.71 -1.34 -8.73
N SER A 32 12.93 -0.86 -8.96
CA SER A 32 13.63 0.08 -8.08
C SER A 32 12.97 1.47 -7.91
N GLY A 33 12.01 1.84 -8.78
CA GLY A 33 11.14 3.01 -8.59
C GLY A 33 9.64 2.70 -8.52
N MET A 34 9.19 1.66 -9.21
CA MET A 34 7.75 1.35 -9.37
C MET A 34 7.19 0.51 -8.22
N GLY A 35 8.00 -0.37 -7.62
CA GLY A 35 7.54 -1.29 -6.57
C GLY A 35 7.14 -0.58 -5.27
N GLY A 36 7.87 0.49 -4.92
CA GLY A 36 7.51 1.36 -3.78
C GLY A 36 6.23 2.14 -4.06
N SER A 37 6.12 2.76 -5.24
CA SER A 37 4.94 3.54 -5.63
C SER A 37 3.65 2.70 -5.65
N ALA A 38 3.68 1.54 -6.30
CA ALA A 38 2.54 0.63 -6.36
C ALA A 38 2.09 0.15 -4.98
N LYS A 39 3.04 -0.15 -4.08
CA LYS A 39 2.76 -0.51 -2.68
C LYS A 39 2.04 0.62 -1.94
N TYR A 40 2.52 1.85 -2.02
CA TYR A 40 1.91 2.99 -1.33
C TYR A 40 0.53 3.35 -1.88
N ILE A 41 0.33 3.21 -3.20
CA ILE A 41 -0.98 3.37 -3.83
C ILE A 41 -1.95 2.31 -3.30
N ALA A 42 -1.55 1.03 -3.28
CA ALA A 42 -2.38 -0.06 -2.77
C ALA A 42 -2.74 0.14 -1.29
N GLU A 43 -1.78 0.53 -0.45
CA GLU A 43 -2.00 0.85 0.96
C GLU A 43 -2.99 2.02 1.14
N THR A 44 -2.85 3.08 0.34
CA THR A 44 -3.76 4.23 0.35
C THR A 44 -5.19 3.83 -0.02
N VAL A 45 -5.36 3.05 -1.09
CA VAL A 45 -6.67 2.58 -1.55
C VAL A 45 -7.32 1.69 -0.49
N GLN A 46 -6.55 0.80 0.14
CA GLN A 46 -7.04 -0.05 1.21
C GLN A 46 -7.57 0.78 2.38
N LEU A 47 -6.82 1.78 2.85
CA LEU A 47 -7.25 2.64 3.97
C LEU A 47 -8.51 3.45 3.62
N PHE A 48 -8.66 3.88 2.37
CA PHE A 48 -9.90 4.52 1.90
C PHE A 48 -11.11 3.60 2.00
N ILE A 49 -10.99 2.36 1.50
CA ILE A 49 -12.06 1.37 1.54
C ILE A 49 -12.40 1.06 2.99
N THR A 50 -11.39 0.81 3.84
CA THR A 50 -11.58 0.53 5.27
C THR A 50 -12.32 1.67 5.98
N LEU A 51 -11.91 2.93 5.76
CA LEU A 51 -12.59 4.08 6.35
C LEU A 51 -14.06 4.18 5.88
N MET A 52 -14.30 4.01 4.58
CA MET A 52 -15.67 4.04 4.04
C MET A 52 -16.54 2.92 4.62
N ASP A 53 -16.00 1.72 4.76
CA ASP A 53 -16.74 0.59 5.32
C ASP A 53 -17.00 0.77 6.81
N SER A 54 -16.06 1.34 7.58
CA SER A 54 -16.31 1.74 8.97
C SER A 54 -17.47 2.73 9.08
N LEU A 55 -17.56 3.71 8.17
CA LEU A 55 -18.69 4.66 8.14
C LEU A 55 -20.02 3.96 7.79
N LYS A 56 -20.02 3.04 6.82
CA LYS A 56 -21.22 2.25 6.47
C LYS A 56 -21.68 1.33 7.60
N LEU A 57 -20.76 0.86 8.43
CA LEU A 57 -21.03 0.06 9.63
C LEU A 57 -21.46 0.90 10.84
N ASN A 58 -21.67 2.22 10.67
CA ASN A 58 -22.01 3.17 11.74
C ASN A 58 -20.94 3.28 12.84
N LEU A 59 -19.66 2.97 12.55
CA LEU A 59 -18.55 3.21 13.48
C LEU A 59 -18.18 4.71 13.48
N VAL A 60 -19.05 5.55 14.03
CA VAL A 60 -18.94 7.02 13.97
C VAL A 60 -18.25 7.63 15.20
N ALA A 61 -17.76 6.80 16.12
CA ALA A 61 -17.07 7.26 17.31
C ALA A 61 -15.73 7.92 16.96
N LYS A 62 -15.40 9.01 17.68
CA LYS A 62 -14.20 9.82 17.42
C LYS A 62 -12.92 8.99 17.50
N ASP A 63 -12.80 8.14 18.52
CA ASP A 63 -11.65 7.26 18.77
C ASP A 63 -11.46 6.20 17.68
N GLN A 64 -12.50 5.88 16.91
CA GLN A 64 -12.42 4.93 15.80
C GLN A 64 -12.05 5.64 14.48
N ILE A 65 -12.73 6.73 14.16
CA ILE A 65 -12.53 7.43 12.87
C ILE A 65 -11.26 8.27 12.85
N HIS A 66 -10.88 8.89 13.97
CA HIS A 66 -9.71 9.76 14.04
C HIS A 66 -8.38 9.04 13.70
N PRO A 67 -8.04 7.86 14.27
CA PRO A 67 -6.84 7.13 13.87
C PRO A 67 -6.88 6.69 12.40
N GLN A 68 -8.03 6.23 11.90
CA GLN A 68 -8.17 5.82 10.49
C GLN A 68 -7.89 6.97 9.50
N LEU A 69 -8.39 8.18 9.78
CA LEU A 69 -8.07 9.37 8.98
C LEU A 69 -6.58 9.78 9.09
N GLY A 70 -5.99 9.61 10.28
CA GLY A 70 -4.57 9.85 10.54
C GLY A 70 -3.65 8.93 9.75
N ASP A 71 -4.00 7.65 9.64
CA ASP A 71 -3.27 6.68 8.83
C ASP A 71 -3.46 6.95 7.34
N LEU A 72 -4.67 7.31 6.93
CA LEU A 72 -4.98 7.65 5.54
C LEU A 72 -4.16 8.85 5.05
N ILE A 73 -4.10 9.95 5.81
CA ILE A 73 -3.32 11.14 5.41
C ILE A 73 -1.82 10.83 5.31
N GLN A 74 -1.29 9.98 6.21
CA GLN A 74 0.10 9.54 6.16
C GLN A 74 0.38 8.70 4.92
N SER A 75 -0.52 7.77 4.58
CA SER A 75 -0.38 6.92 3.39
C SER A 75 -0.41 7.73 2.10
N ILE A 76 -1.34 8.69 1.97
CA ILE A 76 -1.41 9.58 0.80
C ILE A 76 -0.13 10.42 0.65
N ASN A 77 0.51 10.83 1.74
CA ASN A 77 1.76 11.59 1.68
C ASN A 77 2.95 10.77 1.15
N LYS A 78 2.89 9.42 1.22
CA LYS A 78 3.91 8.53 0.66
C LYS A 78 3.73 8.29 -0.85
N VAL A 79 2.57 8.62 -1.41
CA VAL A 79 2.31 8.45 -2.84
C VAL A 79 2.93 9.61 -3.62
N SER A 80 4.09 9.35 -4.22
CA SER A 80 4.88 10.31 -4.99
C SER A 80 4.24 10.76 -6.32
N GLY A 81 3.21 10.05 -6.79
CA GLY A 81 2.47 10.38 -8.01
C GLY A 81 1.36 11.43 -7.84
N LEU A 82 1.06 11.87 -6.62
CA LEU A 82 0.03 12.88 -6.39
C LEU A 82 0.60 14.31 -6.35
N PRO A 83 -0.11 15.29 -6.92
CA PRO A 83 0.23 16.70 -6.76
C PRO A 83 0.31 17.10 -5.28
N PRO A 84 1.19 18.05 -4.92
CA PRO A 84 1.27 18.57 -3.54
C PRO A 84 -0.06 19.17 -3.08
N ASP A 85 -0.79 19.82 -3.99
CA ASP A 85 -2.07 20.50 -3.75
C ASP A 85 -3.30 19.61 -4.02
N TYR A 86 -3.17 18.30 -3.81
CA TYR A 86 -4.31 17.40 -3.99
C TYR A 86 -5.46 17.75 -3.02
N GLU A 87 -6.63 18.11 -3.59
CA GLU A 87 -7.84 18.50 -2.85
C GLU A 87 -8.24 17.47 -1.79
N GLY A 88 -8.07 16.18 -2.08
CA GLY A 88 -8.40 15.12 -1.12
C GLY A 88 -7.59 15.20 0.18
N LYS A 89 -6.33 15.67 0.14
CA LYS A 89 -5.54 15.92 1.36
C LYS A 89 -6.14 17.05 2.19
N ALA A 90 -6.63 18.11 1.55
CA ALA A 90 -7.28 19.23 2.24
C ALA A 90 -8.56 18.77 2.95
N LYS A 91 -9.43 18.03 2.25
CA LYS A 91 -10.68 17.49 2.84
C LYS A 91 -10.42 16.59 4.05
N ILE A 92 -9.43 15.69 3.97
CA ILE A 92 -9.07 14.81 5.09
C ILE A 92 -8.57 15.62 6.30
N ARG A 93 -7.79 16.69 6.07
CA ARG A 93 -7.36 17.60 7.15
C ARG A 93 -8.55 18.32 7.78
N ASP A 94 -9.48 18.82 6.97
CA ASP A 94 -10.68 19.49 7.49
C ASP A 94 -11.54 18.56 8.35
N TRP A 95 -11.64 17.29 7.95
CA TRP A 95 -12.32 16.25 8.73
C TRP A 95 -11.60 15.97 10.05
N LEU A 96 -10.27 15.85 10.04
CA LEU A 96 -9.47 15.70 11.26
C LEU A 96 -9.66 16.89 12.22
N ILE A 97 -9.63 18.12 11.71
CA ILE A 97 -9.88 19.34 12.49
C ILE A 97 -11.29 19.31 13.09
N THR A 98 -12.28 18.90 12.29
CA THR A 98 -13.69 18.82 12.72
C THR A 98 -13.86 17.78 13.83
N LEU A 99 -13.29 16.58 13.67
CA LEU A 99 -13.33 15.53 14.68
C LEU A 99 -12.56 15.91 15.95
N ASN A 100 -11.47 16.67 15.83
CA ASN A 100 -10.75 17.17 16.98
C ASN A 100 -11.62 18.12 17.83
N LYS A 101 -12.36 19.02 17.16
CA LYS A 101 -13.32 19.95 17.79
C LYS A 101 -14.53 19.26 18.42
N MET A 102 -14.88 18.05 17.98
CA MET A 102 -15.92 17.25 18.63
C MET A 102 -15.43 16.82 20.02
N LYS A 103 -16.19 17.20 21.06
CA LYS A 103 -15.89 16.80 22.44
C LYS A 103 -15.84 15.27 22.53
N PHE A 104 -14.90 14.76 23.31
CA PHE A 104 -14.84 13.35 23.68
C PHE A 104 -16.11 13.03 24.48
N VAL A 105 -17.13 12.50 23.82
CA VAL A 105 -18.32 11.98 24.49
C VAL A 105 -17.96 10.57 24.92
N LEU A 106 -17.40 10.46 26.14
CA LEU A 106 -17.45 9.21 26.88
C LEU A 106 -18.95 8.91 27.06
N PHE A 107 -19.47 7.92 26.33
CA PHE A 107 -20.82 7.43 26.59
C PHE A 107 -20.85 6.92 28.04
N PRO A 108 -21.83 7.35 28.86
CA PRO A 108 -22.04 6.85 30.22
C PRO A 108 -22.55 5.41 30.21
#